data_AF-A0A3D0YNY1-F1
#
_entry.id   AF-A0A3D0YNY1-F1
#
_cell.length_a   1.000
_cell.length_b   1.000
_cell.length_c   1.000
_cell.angle_alpha   90.00
_cell.angle_beta   90.00
_cell.angle_gamma   90.00
#
_symmetry.space_group_name_H-M   'P 1'
#
loop_
_entity.id
_entity.type
_entity.pdbx_description
1 polymer ?
#
loop_
_entity_poly.entity_id
_entity_poly.type
_entity_poly.pdbx_seq_one_letter_code
_entity_poly.pdbx_strand_id
1 'polypeptide(L)'
;MHARKQIALGAGLIVIFFLGLGAVAATAFLPGYAGEFGQACLSLITSPFLMESAIFFLSLTLLFAINGWRRQREGSDWVKLDEKGIPIKEDS
;
A
#
# COMPACT_ATOMS: atom_id res chain seq x y z
N MET A 1 0.01 24.21 -3.14
CA MET A 1 0.41 23.76 -4.51
C MET A 1 0.98 22.33 -4.54
N HIS A 2 1.56 21.81 -3.44
CA HIS A 2 2.11 20.44 -3.37
C HIS A 2 1.05 19.33 -3.43
N ALA A 3 -0.08 19.49 -2.72
CA ALA A 3 -1.15 18.49 -2.69
C ALA A 3 -1.71 18.17 -4.09
N ARG A 4 -1.93 19.19 -4.94
CA ARG A 4 -2.42 18.97 -6.32
C ARG A 4 -1.43 18.16 -7.18
N LYS A 5 -0.12 18.42 -7.03
CA LYS A 5 0.92 17.66 -7.72
C LYS A 5 1.00 16.21 -7.22
N GLN A 6 0.87 15.99 -5.90
CA GLN A 6 0.85 14.66 -5.30
C GLN A 6 -0.38 13.85 -5.75
N ILE A 7 -1.56 14.48 -5.78
CA ILE A 7 -2.78 13.84 -6.27
C ILE A 7 -2.64 13.46 -7.76
N ALA A 8 -2.10 14.36 -8.60
CA ALA A 8 -1.90 14.08 -10.02
C ALA A 8 -0.89 12.94 -10.26
N LEU A 9 0.21 12.90 -9.50
CA LEU A 9 1.19 11.82 -9.57
C LEU A 9 0.59 10.48 -9.13
N GLY A 10 -0.17 10.47 -8.02
CA GLY A 10 -0.86 9.28 -7.55
C GLY A 10 -1.90 8.77 -8.55
N ALA A 11 -2.73 9.66 -9.10
CA ALA A 11 -3.73 9.33 -10.11
C ALA A 11 -3.07 8.79 -11.39
N GLY A 12 -1.99 9.43 -11.88
CA GLY A 12 -1.25 8.96 -13.05
C GLY A 12 -0.67 7.57 -12.86
N LEU A 13 -0.10 7.30 -11.68
CA LEU A 13 0.46 5.99 -11.34
C LEU A 13 -0.63 4.91 -11.30
N ILE A 14 -1.80 5.21 -10.74
CA ILE A 14 -2.96 4.31 -10.75
C ILE A 14 -3.41 3.99 -12.17
N VAL A 15 -3.54 5.00 -13.03
CA VAL A 15 -3.95 4.80 -14.44
C VAL A 15 -2.95 3.92 -15.18
N ILE A 16 -1.65 4.19 -15.06
CA ILE A 16 -0.60 3.39 -15.71
C ILE A 16 -0.64 1.95 -15.22
N PHE A 17 -0.82 1.73 -13.91
CA PHE A 17 -0.95 0.40 -13.33
C PHE A 17 -2.12 -0.39 -13.92
N PHE A 18 -3.31 0.21 -14.01
CA PHE A 18 -4.49 -0.45 -14.61
C PHE A 18 -4.35 -0.68 -16.11
N LEU A 19 -3.71 0.24 -16.85
CA LEU A 19 -3.39 0.01 -18.26
C LEU A 19 -2.45 -1.19 -18.43
N GLY A 20 -1.45 -1.34 -17.56
CA GLY A 20 -0.55 -2.49 -17.54
C GLY A 20 -1.30 -3.81 -17.28
N LEU A 21 -2.17 -3.83 -16.28
CA LEU A 21 -3.02 -5.01 -16.01
C LEU A 21 -3.95 -5.34 -17.18
N GLY A 22 -4.55 -4.32 -17.79
CA GLY A 22 -5.39 -4.47 -18.99
C GLY A 22 -4.59 -5.03 -20.18
N ALA A 23 -3.35 -4.60 -20.36
CA ALA A 23 -2.47 -5.13 -21.40
C ALA A 23 -2.13 -6.61 -21.17
N VAL A 24 -1.80 -7.01 -19.93
CA VAL A 24 -1.55 -8.42 -19.58
C VAL A 24 -2.79 -9.28 -19.78
N ALA A 25 -3.97 -8.77 -19.41
CA ALA A 25 -5.23 -9.44 -19.69
C ALA A 25 -5.50 -9.56 -21.19
N ALA A 26 -5.20 -8.52 -21.97
CA ALA A 26 -5.32 -8.54 -23.43
C ALA A 26 -4.35 -9.55 -24.08
N THR A 27 -3.13 -9.68 -23.56
CA THR A 27 -2.17 -10.66 -24.10
C THR A 27 -2.63 -12.10 -23.90
N ALA A 28 -3.44 -12.38 -22.87
CA ALA A 28 -4.01 -13.71 -22.64
C ALA A 28 -4.96 -14.19 -23.76
N PHE A 29 -5.47 -13.28 -24.59
CA PHE A 29 -6.32 -13.58 -25.76
C PHE A 29 -5.54 -13.75 -27.07
N LEU A 30 -4.23 -13.45 -27.08
CA LEU A 30 -3.40 -13.61 -28.27
C LEU A 30 -2.97 -15.08 -28.42
N PRO A 31 -2.94 -15.63 -29.65
CA PRO A 31 -2.39 -16.95 -29.89
C PRO A 31 -0.85 -16.94 -29.82
N GLY A 32 -0.26 -18.05 -29.36
CA GLY A 32 1.19 -18.25 -29.26
C GLY A 32 1.77 -17.93 -27.88
N TYR A 33 3.10 -17.77 -27.81
CA TYR A 33 3.85 -17.61 -26.56
C TYR A 33 3.35 -16.46 -25.68
N ALA A 34 2.94 -15.33 -26.29
CA ALA A 34 2.39 -14.18 -25.56
C ALA A 34 1.06 -14.49 -24.86
N GLY A 35 0.25 -15.40 -25.44
CA GLY A 35 -0.99 -15.92 -24.87
C GLY A 35 -0.75 -16.74 -23.62
N GLU A 36 0.14 -17.73 -23.73
CA GLU A 36 0.51 -18.61 -22.61
C GLU A 36 1.11 -17.81 -21.45
N PHE A 37 2.00 -16.86 -21.76
CA PHE A 37 2.57 -15.97 -20.76
C PHE A 37 1.49 -15.09 -20.10
N GLY A 38 0.60 -14.50 -20.90
CA GLY A 38 -0.51 -13.68 -20.40
C GLY A 38 -1.45 -14.47 -19.47
N GLN A 39 -1.79 -15.71 -19.84
CA GLN A 39 -2.62 -16.59 -19.03
C GLN A 39 -1.92 -17.02 -17.74
N ALA A 40 -0.62 -17.30 -17.78
CA ALA A 40 0.16 -17.61 -16.57
C ALA A 40 0.20 -16.41 -15.60
N CYS A 41 0.46 -15.21 -16.11
CA CYS A 41 0.42 -13.99 -15.30
C CYS A 41 -0.97 -13.72 -14.73
N LEU A 42 -2.02 -13.86 -15.55
CA LEU A 42 -3.40 -13.67 -15.10
C LEU A 42 -3.76 -14.67 -13.99
N SER A 43 -3.41 -15.95 -14.17
CA SER A 43 -3.64 -17.01 -13.18
C SER A 43 -2.97 -16.70 -11.84
N LEU A 44 -1.73 -16.18 -11.86
CA LEU A 44 -1.03 -15.74 -10.65
C LEU A 44 -1.76 -14.56 -10.00
N ILE A 45 -2.11 -13.53 -10.76
CA ILE A 45 -2.77 -12.32 -10.23
C ILE A 45 -4.13 -12.65 -9.62
N THR A 46 -4.89 -13.57 -10.23
CA THR A 46 -6.19 -14.01 -9.72
C THR A 46 -6.10 -15.15 -8.70
N SER A 47 -4.89 -15.59 -8.34
CA SER A 47 -4.73 -16.68 -7.39
C SER A 47 -5.24 -16.24 -6.01
N PRO A 48 -6.01 -17.10 -5.30
CA PRO A 48 -6.60 -16.74 -4.02
C PRO A 48 -5.53 -16.38 -3.00
N PHE A 49 -4.40 -17.09 -3.00
CA PHE A 49 -3.29 -16.85 -2.09
C PHE A 49 -2.66 -15.45 -2.26
N LEU A 50 -2.38 -15.02 -3.50
CA LEU A 50 -1.79 -13.70 -3.74
C LEU A 50 -2.79 -12.58 -3.48
N MET A 51 -4.06 -12.78 -3.83
CA MET A 51 -5.11 -11.79 -3.59
C MET A 51 -5.34 -11.55 -2.09
N GLU A 52 -5.42 -12.62 -1.30
CA GLU A 52 -5.56 -12.52 0.16
C GLU A 52 -4.31 -11.91 0.81
N SER A 53 -3.11 -12.32 0.38
CA SER A 53 -1.85 -11.77 0.88
C SER A 53 -1.75 -10.26 0.59
N ALA A 54 -2.17 -9.82 -0.60
CA ALA A 54 -2.18 -8.41 -0.96
C ALA A 54 -3.13 -7.60 -0.07
N ILE A 55 -4.31 -8.12 0.25
CA ILE A 55 -5.26 -7.48 1.18
C ILE A 55 -4.66 -7.38 2.58
N PHE A 56 -3.99 -8.44 3.05
CA PHE A 56 -3.31 -8.44 4.34
C PHE A 56 -2.23 -7.35 4.42
N PHE A 57 -1.32 -7.29 3.44
CA PHE A 57 -0.25 -6.29 3.40
C PHE A 57 -0.79 -4.87 3.20
N LEU A 58 -1.84 -4.69 2.40
CA LEU A 58 -2.51 -3.40 2.24
C LEU A 58 -3.08 -2.92 3.58
N SER A 59 -3.76 -3.82 4.30
CA SER A 59 -4.34 -3.53 5.62
C SER A 59 -3.25 -3.18 6.64
N LEU A 60 -2.15 -3.92 6.66
CA LEU A 60 -0.99 -3.64 7.51
C LEU A 60 -0.37 -2.26 7.20
N THR A 61 -0.21 -1.95 5.90
CA THR A 61 0.33 -0.66 5.45
C THR A 61 -0.60 0.48 5.86
N LEU A 62 -1.91 0.31 5.69
CA LEU A 62 -2.91 1.30 6.09
C LEU A 62 -2.92 1.49 7.62
N LEU A 63 -2.81 0.40 8.39
CA LEU A 63 -2.69 0.45 9.85
C LEU A 63 -1.49 1.32 10.26
N PHE A 64 -0.30 1.07 9.71
CA PHE A 64 0.88 1.88 10.02
C PHE A 64 0.75 3.32 9.53
N ALA A 65 0.17 3.55 8.34
CA ALA A 65 -0.04 4.89 7.81
C ALA A 65 -0.98 5.71 8.70
N ILE A 66 -2.09 5.14 9.15
CA ILE A 66 -3.05 5.80 10.04
C ILE A 66 -2.41 6.07 11.40
N ASN A 67 -1.74 5.09 12.00
CA ASN A 67 -1.07 5.28 13.29
C ASN A 67 0.05 6.32 13.20
N GLY A 68 0.83 6.32 12.12
CA GLY A 68 1.85 7.32 11.85
C GLY A 68 1.26 8.72 11.69
N TRP A 69 0.18 8.85 10.91
CA TRP A 69 -0.54 10.12 10.73
C TRP A 69 -1.11 10.64 12.06
N ARG A 70 -1.69 9.75 12.87
CA ARG A 70 -2.20 10.09 14.20
C ARG A 70 -1.09 10.59 15.11
N ARG A 71 0.05 9.88 15.17
CA ARG A 71 1.23 10.28 15.97
C ARG A 71 1.78 11.64 15.57
N GLN A 72 1.74 12.00 14.28
CA GLN A 72 2.16 13.33 13.82
C GLN A 72 1.18 14.45 14.22
N ARG A 73 -0.11 14.15 14.38
CA ARG A 73 -1.15 15.14 14.74
C ARG A 73 -1.35 15.30 16.23
N GLU A 74 -1.46 14.19 16.96
CA GLU A 74 -1.80 14.17 18.39
C GLU A 74 -0.54 14.23 19.27
N GLY A 75 0.65 14.09 18.67
CA GLY A 75 1.89 14.04 19.41
C GLY A 75 2.16 12.66 20.00
N SER A 76 3.24 12.61 20.78
CA SER A 76 3.74 11.39 21.41
C SER A 76 3.13 11.28 22.81
N ASP A 77 2.07 10.47 22.98
CA ASP A 77 1.57 10.04 24.31
C ASP A 77 2.55 9.07 25.01
N TRP A 78 3.84 9.21 24.76
CA TRP A 78 4.88 8.44 25.42
C TRP A 78 5.15 9.11 26.76
N VAL A 79 4.66 8.49 27.82
CA VAL A 79 5.02 8.85 29.18
C VAL A 79 6.46 8.41 29.42
N LYS A 80 7.37 9.36 29.65
CA LYS A 80 8.71 9.01 30.16
C LYS A 80 8.55 8.45 31.57
N LEU A 81 9.07 7.26 31.79
CA LEU A 81 9.11 6.62 33.11
C LEU A 81 10.54 6.73 33.65
N ASP A 82 10.65 7.05 34.93
CA ASP A 82 11.91 6.92 35.68
C ASP A 82 12.32 5.44 35.81
N GLU A 83 13.55 5.16 36.24
CA GLU A 83 14.09 3.81 36.55
C GLU A 83 13.18 3.02 37.51
N LYS A 84 12.31 3.72 38.26
CA LYS A 84 11.33 3.16 39.20
C LYS A 84 9.91 3.01 38.62
N GLY A 85 9.71 3.28 37.32
CA GLY A 85 8.40 3.18 36.65
C GLY A 85 7.44 4.33 36.98
N ILE A 86 7.93 5.45 37.50
CA ILE A 86 7.11 6.62 37.85
C ILE A 86 7.07 7.59 36.66
N PRO A 87 5.88 8.09 36.25
CA PRO A 87 5.76 9.07 35.17
C PRO A 87 6.49 10.38 35.52
N ILE A 88 7.43 10.79 34.67
CA ILE A 88 8.17 12.04 34.79
C ILE A 88 7.37 13.13 34.04
N LYS A 89 6.94 14.19 34.73
CA LYS A 89 6.42 15.39 34.06
C LYS A 89 7.59 16.14 33.44
N GLU A 90 7.60 16.26 32.12
CA GLU A 90 8.47 17.24 31.45
C GLU A 90 7.85 18.63 31.61
N ASP A 91 8.39 19.42 32.53
CA ASP A 91 8.08 20.84 32.63
C ASP A 91 8.83 21.59 31.50
N SER A 92 8.14 21.76 30.36
CA SER A 92 8.44 22.64 29.19
C SER A 92 9.83 22.60 28.55
#